data_AF-A0A3A4AAS6-F1
#
_entry.id   AF-A0A3A4AAS6-F1
#
_cell.length_a   1.000
_cell.length_b   1.000
_cell.length_c   1.000
_cell.angle_alpha   90.00
_cell.angle_beta   90.00
_cell.angle_gamma   90.00
#
_symmetry.space_group_name_H-M   'P 1'
#
loop_
_entity.id
_entity.type
_entity.pdbx_description
1 polymer ?
#
loop_
_entity_poly.entity_id
_entity_poly.type
_entity_poly.pdbx_seq_one_letter_code
_entity_poly.pdbx_strand_id
1 'polypeptide(L)'
;MRHAGLISAVGAVLIAFVQLTASALPGDTLYGVKRAAEATWLDLSGDEFRRAERTIDAASTRAREAEELARSQADEQLISRALDDMEQQTKAAVELLTKAESGGDGDSAKVLDEFTTHQRRRVAPLVPRLRGDSRERAAGYLKMIEGVRASAGGG
;
A
#
# COMPACT_ATOMS: atom_id res chain seq x y z
N MET A 1 0.24 -0.59 47.97
CA MET A 1 1.28 -1.21 47.13
C MET A 1 0.61 -1.56 45.78
N ARG A 2 0.59 -0.64 44.81
CA ARG A 2 1.57 -0.45 43.72
C ARG A 2 1.69 -1.62 42.72
N HIS A 3 0.58 -2.25 42.30
CA HIS A 3 0.59 -3.15 41.13
C HIS A 3 -0.48 -2.80 40.06
N ALA A 4 -1.52 -2.05 40.41
CA ALA A 4 -2.53 -1.58 39.46
C ALA A 4 -2.02 -0.54 38.44
N GLY A 5 -0.98 0.23 38.80
CA GLY A 5 -0.36 1.22 37.90
C GLY A 5 0.67 0.65 36.92
N LEU A 6 1.28 -0.50 37.23
CA LEU A 6 2.34 -1.10 36.41
C LEU A 6 1.81 -1.94 35.25
N ILE A 7 0.69 -2.66 35.46
CA ILE A 7 0.03 -3.41 34.39
C ILE A 7 -0.61 -2.45 33.36
N SER A 8 -1.14 -1.30 33.82
CA SER A 8 -1.70 -0.27 32.95
C SER A 8 -0.62 0.49 32.15
N ALA A 9 0.56 0.71 32.73
CA ALA A 9 1.67 1.38 32.05
C ALA A 9 2.32 0.48 30.98
N VAL A 10 2.54 -0.80 31.26
CA VAL A 10 3.05 -1.76 30.26
C VAL A 10 2.06 -1.94 29.13
N GLY A 11 0.75 -2.05 29.44
CA GLY A 11 -0.30 -2.10 28.41
C GLY A 11 -0.33 -0.84 27.53
N ALA A 12 -0.21 0.35 28.12
CA ALA A 12 -0.16 1.60 27.37
C ALA A 12 1.11 1.72 26.48
N VAL A 13 2.26 1.25 26.96
CA VAL A 13 3.51 1.21 26.18
C VAL A 13 3.39 0.25 24.99
N LEU A 14 2.79 -0.93 25.18
CA LEU A 14 2.55 -1.87 24.08
C LEU A 14 1.57 -1.31 23.03
N ILE A 15 0.49 -0.66 23.46
CA ILE A 15 -0.47 -0.02 22.54
C ILE A 15 0.19 1.11 21.76
N ALA A 16 0.96 1.99 22.43
CA ALA A 16 1.69 3.06 21.78
C ALA A 16 2.73 2.52 20.80
N PHE A 17 3.44 1.44 21.15
CA PHE A 17 4.38 0.78 20.25
C PHE A 17 3.69 0.24 18.99
N VAL A 18 2.57 -0.47 19.14
CA VAL A 18 1.78 -0.96 18.00
C VAL A 18 1.33 0.20 17.11
N GLN A 19 0.83 1.29 17.68
CA GLN A 19 0.42 2.46 16.91
C GLN A 19 1.60 3.12 16.17
N LEU A 20 2.75 3.29 16.83
CA LEU A 20 3.95 3.83 16.20
C LEU A 20 4.46 2.96 15.07
N THR A 21 4.45 1.62 15.23
CA THR A 21 4.81 0.70 14.15
C THR A 21 3.81 0.76 12.99
N ALA A 22 2.51 0.86 13.27
CA ALA A 22 1.47 0.93 12.24
C ALA A 22 1.52 2.24 11.43
N SER A 23 1.87 3.35 12.08
CA SER A 23 2.01 4.68 11.46
C SER A 23 3.40 4.93 10.87
N ALA A 24 4.36 4.01 11.00
CA ALA A 24 5.70 4.21 10.46
C ALA A 24 5.66 4.36 8.92
N LEU A 25 6.35 5.37 8.42
CA LEU A 25 6.56 5.66 7.01
C LEU A 25 7.91 5.14 6.54
N PRO A 26 8.11 4.92 5.22
CA PRO A 26 9.43 4.68 4.67
C PRO A 26 10.44 5.71 5.19
N GLY A 27 11.56 5.24 5.73
CA GLY A 27 12.59 6.09 6.37
C GLY A 27 12.51 6.14 7.89
N ASP A 28 11.38 5.79 8.50
CA ASP A 28 11.25 5.70 9.95
C ASP A 28 11.97 4.46 10.52
N THR A 29 12.45 4.57 11.76
CA THR A 29 13.17 3.51 12.46
C THR A 29 12.39 2.20 12.56
N LEU A 30 11.07 2.28 12.76
CA LEU A 30 10.19 1.13 12.91
C LEU A 30 9.59 0.64 11.58
N TYR A 31 9.92 1.25 10.45
CA TYR A 31 9.35 0.87 9.16
C TYR A 31 9.71 -0.56 8.74
N GLY A 32 10.96 -0.98 8.98
CA GLY A 32 11.37 -2.37 8.73
C GLY A 32 10.56 -3.38 9.55
N VAL A 33 10.22 -3.02 10.79
CA VAL A 33 9.38 -3.86 11.67
C VAL A 33 7.95 -3.93 11.14
N LYS A 34 7.37 -2.79 10.72
CA LYS A 34 6.06 -2.73 10.06
C LYS A 34 6.00 -3.68 8.86
N ARG A 35 6.98 -3.58 7.96
CA ARG A 35 7.06 -4.42 6.75
C ARG A 35 7.20 -5.91 7.06
N ALA A 36 7.99 -6.26 8.06
CA ALA A 36 8.12 -7.66 8.51
C ALA A 36 6.81 -8.21 9.10
N ALA A 37 6.10 -7.40 9.88
CA ALA A 37 4.79 -7.78 10.43
C ALA A 37 3.77 -7.98 9.29
N GLU A 38 3.68 -7.04 8.35
CA GLU A 38 2.80 -7.13 7.18
C GLU A 38 3.09 -8.37 6.32
N ALA A 39 4.36 -8.67 6.06
CA ALA A 39 4.76 -9.87 5.31
C ALA A 39 4.33 -11.17 6.02
N THR A 40 4.45 -11.20 7.36
CA THR A 40 3.99 -12.33 8.17
C THR A 40 2.47 -12.52 8.05
N TRP A 41 1.71 -11.42 8.12
CA TRP A 41 0.26 -11.46 7.96
C TRP A 41 -0.17 -11.91 6.56
N LEU A 42 0.58 -11.54 5.52
CA LEU A 42 0.35 -12.00 4.16
C LEU A 42 0.55 -13.51 4.05
N ASP A 43 1.62 -14.04 4.64
CA ASP A 43 1.96 -15.47 4.59
C ASP A 43 0.96 -16.36 5.35
N LEU A 44 0.44 -15.86 6.48
CA LEU A 44 -0.60 -16.54 7.27
C LEU A 44 -2.00 -16.52 6.62
N SER A 45 -2.18 -15.83 5.49
CA SER A 45 -3.46 -15.79 4.76
C SER A 45 -3.73 -17.17 4.17
N GLY A 46 -4.56 -17.97 4.83
CA GLY A 46 -4.71 -19.41 4.56
C GLY A 46 -5.38 -19.79 3.23
N ASP A 47 -6.01 -18.85 2.51
CA ASP A 47 -6.53 -19.08 1.16
C ASP A 47 -6.15 -17.96 0.18
N GLU A 48 -6.23 -18.26 -1.13
CA GLU A 48 -5.82 -17.35 -2.20
C GLU A 48 -6.65 -16.06 -2.23
N PHE A 49 -7.93 -16.11 -1.87
CA PHE A 49 -8.81 -14.95 -1.83
C PHE A 49 -8.39 -13.95 -0.75
N ARG A 50 -8.18 -14.43 0.49
CA ARG A 50 -7.64 -13.59 1.59
C ARG A 50 -6.27 -13.07 1.24
N ARG A 51 -5.42 -13.85 0.56
CA ARG A 51 -4.12 -13.38 0.10
C ARG A 51 -4.25 -12.25 -0.93
N ALA A 52 -5.22 -12.33 -1.84
CA ALA A 52 -5.52 -11.26 -2.80
C ALA A 52 -6.01 -9.98 -2.09
N GLU A 53 -6.99 -10.09 -1.18
CA GLU A 53 -7.47 -8.96 -0.36
C GLU A 53 -6.31 -8.30 0.40
N ARG A 54 -5.46 -9.09 1.05
CA ARG A 54 -4.30 -8.57 1.79
C ARG A 54 -3.27 -7.89 0.89
N THR A 55 -3.11 -8.36 -0.34
CA THR A 55 -2.21 -7.73 -1.31
C THR A 55 -2.77 -6.38 -1.77
N ILE A 56 -4.09 -6.27 -1.95
CA ILE A 56 -4.79 -5.01 -2.25
C ILE A 56 -4.63 -4.01 -1.09
N ASP A 57 -4.77 -4.47 0.16
CA ASP A 57 -4.55 -3.66 1.36
C ASP A 57 -3.10 -3.16 1.44
N ALA A 58 -2.13 -4.03 1.16
CA ALA A 58 -0.72 -3.67 1.14
C ALA A 58 -0.44 -2.60 0.07
N ALA A 59 -0.96 -2.77 -1.15
CA ALA A 59 -0.81 -1.78 -2.22
C ALA A 59 -1.47 -0.43 -1.87
N SER A 60 -2.66 -0.47 -1.25
CA SER A 60 -3.34 0.74 -0.77
C SER A 60 -2.58 1.42 0.37
N THR A 61 -1.89 0.65 1.20
CA THR A 61 -1.01 1.15 2.27
C THR A 61 0.24 1.80 1.71
N ARG A 62 0.92 1.18 0.74
CA ARG A 62 2.08 1.81 0.08
C ARG A 62 1.71 3.10 -0.63
N ALA A 63 0.53 3.16 -1.24
CA ALA A 63 0.03 4.40 -1.81
C ALA A 63 -0.17 5.49 -0.77
N ARG A 64 -0.73 5.15 0.40
CA ARG A 64 -0.88 6.08 1.54
C ARG A 64 0.45 6.63 1.99
N GLU A 65 1.44 5.77 2.14
CA GLU A 65 2.78 6.17 2.54
C GLU A 65 3.45 7.11 1.51
N ALA A 66 3.32 6.81 0.21
CA ALA A 66 3.84 7.68 -0.84
C ALA A 66 3.13 9.05 -0.86
N GLU A 67 1.80 9.08 -0.66
CA GLU A 67 1.06 10.34 -0.51
C GLU A 67 1.50 11.12 0.72
N GLU A 68 1.65 10.46 1.87
CA GLU A 68 2.05 11.10 3.12
C GLU A 68 3.44 11.72 3.01
N LEU A 69 4.41 10.99 2.46
CA LEU A 69 5.77 11.49 2.19
C LEU A 69 5.76 12.67 1.19
N ALA A 70 4.96 12.59 0.13
CA ALA A 70 4.81 13.70 -0.83
C ALA A 70 4.16 14.93 -0.17
N ARG A 71 3.17 14.72 0.71
CA ARG A 71 2.47 15.80 1.42
C ARG A 71 3.35 16.46 2.47
N SER A 72 4.22 15.70 3.13
CA SER A 72 5.18 16.20 4.13
C SER A 72 6.43 16.80 3.50
N GLN A 73 6.56 16.79 2.17
CA GLN A 73 7.76 17.23 1.44
C GLN A 73 9.02 16.54 1.93
N ALA A 74 8.93 15.21 2.12
CA ALA A 74 10.08 14.38 2.45
C ALA A 74 11.17 14.45 1.36
N ASP A 75 12.32 13.85 1.65
CA ASP A 75 13.42 13.74 0.69
C ASP A 75 12.96 13.11 -0.64
N GLU A 76 13.40 13.66 -1.77
CA GLU A 76 12.96 13.23 -3.11
C GLU A 76 13.31 11.77 -3.39
N GLN A 77 14.47 11.29 -2.94
CA GLN A 77 14.85 9.89 -3.12
C GLN A 77 13.96 8.97 -2.31
N LEU A 78 13.56 9.41 -1.11
CA LEU A 78 12.64 8.66 -0.25
C LEU A 78 11.24 8.57 -0.86
N ILE A 79 10.72 9.68 -1.39
CA ILE A 79 9.44 9.70 -2.12
C ILE A 79 9.53 8.79 -3.35
N SER A 80 10.63 8.86 -4.11
CA SER A 80 10.83 8.04 -5.32
C SER A 80 10.84 6.54 -5.00
N ARG A 81 11.53 6.13 -3.92
CA ARG A 81 11.51 4.74 -3.45
C ARG A 81 10.12 4.29 -2.98
N ALA A 82 9.38 5.17 -2.31
CA ALA A 82 8.01 4.87 -1.88
C ALA A 82 7.06 4.71 -3.07
N LEU A 83 7.20 5.52 -4.12
CA LEU A 83 6.44 5.38 -5.36
C LEU A 83 6.77 4.07 -6.10
N ASP A 84 8.03 3.64 -6.10
CA ASP A 84 8.44 2.36 -6.70
C ASP A 84 7.84 1.17 -5.97
N ASP A 85 7.91 1.18 -4.65
CA ASP A 85 7.34 0.12 -3.82
C ASP A 85 5.81 0.09 -3.92
N MET A 86 5.15 1.25 -4.02
CA MET A 86 3.73 1.35 -4.36
C MET A 86 3.42 0.74 -5.73
N GLU A 87 4.21 1.04 -6.77
CA GLU A 87 4.05 0.47 -8.10
C GLU A 87 4.19 -1.06 -8.08
N GLN A 88 5.23 -1.57 -7.40
CA GLN A 88 5.47 -3.01 -7.27
C GLN A 88 4.32 -3.72 -6.56
N GLN A 89 3.82 -3.19 -5.44
CA GLN A 89 2.66 -3.77 -4.76
C GLN A 89 1.38 -3.69 -5.59
N THR A 90 1.18 -2.60 -6.36
CA THR A 90 0.04 -2.48 -7.27
C THR A 90 0.11 -3.53 -8.38
N LYS A 91 1.29 -3.76 -8.97
CA LYS A 91 1.49 -4.80 -9.99
C LYS A 91 1.15 -6.19 -9.45
N ALA A 92 1.60 -6.51 -8.23
CA ALA A 92 1.27 -7.78 -7.58
C ALA A 92 -0.25 -7.94 -7.34
N ALA A 93 -0.94 -6.88 -6.88
CA ALA A 93 -2.38 -6.91 -6.69
C ALA A 93 -3.14 -7.10 -8.01
N VAL A 94 -2.72 -6.40 -9.08
CA VAL A 94 -3.31 -6.55 -10.41
C VAL A 94 -3.13 -7.97 -10.95
N GLU A 95 -1.92 -8.54 -10.85
CA GLU A 95 -1.63 -9.89 -11.31
C GLU A 95 -2.52 -10.94 -10.63
N LEU A 96 -2.73 -10.82 -9.31
CA LEU A 96 -3.61 -11.72 -8.56
C LEU A 96 -5.07 -11.58 -8.98
N LEU A 97 -5.56 -10.36 -9.17
CA LEU A 97 -6.95 -10.12 -9.59
C LEU A 97 -7.22 -10.62 -11.01
N THR A 98 -6.28 -10.39 -11.94
CA THR A 98 -6.39 -10.92 -13.32
C THR A 98 -6.36 -12.44 -13.33
N LYS A 99 -5.56 -13.08 -12.47
CA LYS A 99 -5.55 -14.53 -12.31
C LYS A 99 -6.87 -15.06 -11.76
N ALA A 100 -7.45 -14.39 -10.77
CA ALA A 100 -8.74 -14.75 -10.18
C ALA A 100 -9.91 -14.61 -11.18
N GLU A 101 -9.92 -13.53 -11.95
CA GLU A 101 -10.88 -13.31 -13.04
C GLU A 101 -10.82 -14.42 -14.09
N SER A 102 -9.61 -14.79 -14.51
CA SER A 102 -9.39 -15.91 -15.45
C SER A 102 -9.86 -17.26 -14.91
N GLY A 103 -9.95 -17.40 -13.58
CA GLY A 103 -10.48 -18.58 -12.88
C GLY A 103 -12.01 -18.63 -12.77
N GLY A 104 -12.72 -17.61 -13.28
CA GLY A 104 -14.18 -17.55 -13.24
C GLY A 104 -14.76 -16.78 -12.05
N ASP A 105 -13.94 -16.05 -11.29
CA ASP A 105 -14.41 -15.14 -10.26
C ASP A 105 -14.95 -13.84 -10.90
N GLY A 106 -16.27 -13.78 -11.06
CA GLY A 106 -16.96 -12.65 -11.70
C GLY A 106 -16.86 -11.32 -10.94
N ASP A 107 -16.48 -11.33 -9.66
CA ASP A 107 -16.33 -10.10 -8.87
C ASP A 107 -14.93 -9.49 -9.03
N SER A 108 -13.93 -10.27 -9.47
CA SER A 108 -12.53 -9.83 -9.60
C SER A 108 -12.34 -8.64 -10.54
N ALA A 109 -13.07 -8.60 -11.67
CA ALA A 109 -13.01 -7.48 -12.61
C ALA A 109 -13.51 -6.16 -11.98
N LYS A 110 -14.59 -6.24 -11.19
CA LYS A 110 -15.14 -5.09 -10.45
C LYS A 110 -14.17 -4.62 -9.37
N VAL A 111 -13.59 -5.55 -8.61
CA VAL A 111 -12.58 -5.25 -7.59
C VAL A 111 -11.36 -4.58 -8.22
N LEU A 112 -10.91 -5.04 -9.39
CA LEU A 112 -9.80 -4.44 -10.13
C LEU A 112 -10.11 -3.01 -10.60
N ASP A 113 -11.32 -2.75 -11.10
CA ASP A 113 -11.73 -1.39 -11.49
C ASP A 113 -11.80 -0.44 -10.29
N GLU A 114 -12.39 -0.88 -9.19
CA GLU A 114 -12.49 -0.10 -7.95
C GLU A 114 -11.10 0.21 -7.37
N PHE A 115 -10.23 -0.81 -7.33
CA PHE A 115 -8.85 -0.70 -6.86
C PHE A 115 -8.03 0.29 -7.69
N THR A 116 -7.99 0.12 -9.01
CA THR A 116 -7.24 1.02 -9.90
C THR A 116 -7.80 2.45 -9.89
N THR A 117 -9.13 2.60 -9.76
CA THR A 117 -9.77 3.91 -9.57
C THR A 117 -9.37 4.57 -8.24
N HIS A 118 -9.29 3.80 -7.15
CA HIS A 118 -8.81 4.29 -5.86
C HIS A 118 -7.35 4.76 -5.95
N GLN A 119 -6.47 3.94 -6.54
CA GLN A 119 -5.07 4.28 -6.75
C GLN A 119 -4.89 5.57 -7.57
N ARG A 120 -5.63 5.70 -8.68
CA ARG A 120 -5.61 6.91 -9.52
C ARG A 120 -6.00 8.16 -8.74
N ARG A 121 -7.08 8.09 -7.95
CA ARG A 121 -7.58 9.21 -7.15
C ARG A 121 -6.56 9.72 -6.14
N ARG A 122 -5.70 8.84 -5.64
CA ARG A 122 -4.65 9.18 -4.68
C ARG A 122 -3.41 9.78 -5.34
N VAL A 123 -2.96 9.19 -6.44
CA VAL A 123 -1.67 9.55 -7.06
C VAL A 123 -1.80 10.75 -8.00
N ALA A 124 -2.91 10.89 -8.74
CA ALA A 124 -3.06 11.99 -9.70
C ALA A 124 -2.88 13.40 -9.09
N PRO A 125 -3.41 13.71 -7.88
CA PRO A 125 -3.18 15.00 -7.23
C PRO A 125 -1.73 15.24 -6.78
N LEU A 126 -0.91 14.18 -6.66
CA LEU A 126 0.48 14.30 -6.24
C LEU A 126 1.38 14.81 -7.36
N VAL A 127 1.14 14.39 -8.60
CA VAL A 127 1.98 14.73 -9.77
C VAL A 127 2.36 16.22 -9.88
N PRO A 128 1.43 17.19 -9.78
CA PRO A 128 1.79 18.61 -9.88
C PRO A 128 2.61 19.14 -8.69
N ARG A 129 2.67 18.40 -7.58
CA ARG A 129 3.39 18.77 -6.35
C ARG A 129 4.78 18.16 -6.28
N LEU A 130 5.02 17.10 -7.06
CA LEU A 130 6.28 16.38 -7.15
C LEU A 130 7.26 17.06 -8.12
N ARG A 131 8.55 16.71 -8.00
CA ARG A 131 9.64 17.23 -8.83
C ARG A 131 10.57 16.10 -9.24
N GLY A 132 11.39 16.34 -10.28
CA GLY A 132 12.39 15.40 -10.78
C GLY A 132 11.85 13.97 -10.94
N ASP A 133 12.62 13.00 -10.45
CA ASP A 133 12.37 11.57 -10.59
C ASP A 133 11.03 11.15 -9.97
N SER A 134 10.67 11.77 -8.83
CA SER A 134 9.40 11.44 -8.14
C SER A 134 8.18 11.79 -9.00
N ARG A 135 8.24 12.88 -9.77
CA ARG A 135 7.16 13.27 -10.68
C ARG A 135 7.05 12.32 -11.86
N GLU A 136 8.18 11.90 -12.42
CA GLU A 136 8.23 10.96 -13.55
C GLU A 136 7.67 9.59 -13.16
N ARG A 137 8.05 9.08 -11.98
CA ARG A 137 7.53 7.81 -11.43
C ARG A 137 6.04 7.88 -11.18
N ALA A 138 5.53 8.94 -10.57
CA ALA A 138 4.10 9.11 -10.36
C ALA A 138 3.31 9.18 -11.68
N ALA A 139 3.84 9.86 -12.70
CA ALA A 139 3.22 9.89 -14.03
C ALA A 139 3.26 8.53 -14.73
N GLY A 140 4.39 7.81 -14.64
CA GLY A 140 4.54 6.44 -15.15
C GLY A 140 3.56 5.47 -14.50
N TYR A 141 3.39 5.56 -13.18
CA TYR A 141 2.41 4.79 -12.42
C TYR A 141 0.97 5.01 -12.92
N LEU A 142 0.56 6.27 -13.14
CA LEU A 142 -0.77 6.59 -13.65
C LEU A 142 -1.01 6.00 -15.04
N LYS A 143 0.01 6.03 -15.91
CA LYS A 143 -0.06 5.40 -17.23
C LYS A 143 -0.19 3.87 -17.13
N MET A 144 0.51 3.25 -16.18
CA MET A 144 0.43 1.81 -15.94
C MET A 144 -0.99 1.39 -15.53
N ILE A 145 -1.59 2.04 -14.52
CA ILE A 145 -2.94 1.68 -14.05
C ILE A 145 -4.02 1.97 -15.09
N GLU A 146 -3.84 2.98 -15.95
CA GLU A 146 -4.72 3.25 -17.08
C GLU A 146 -4.63 2.11 -18.13
N GLY A 147 -3.42 1.61 -18.40
CA GLY A 147 -3.22 0.44 -19.25
C GLY A 147 -3.94 -0.80 -18.73
N VAL A 148 -3.85 -1.07 -17.42
CA VAL A 148 -4.57 -2.18 -16.77
C VAL A 148 -6.08 -2.06 -16.96
N ARG A 149 -6.64 -0.88 -16.73
CA ARG A 149 -8.08 -0.63 -16.87
C ARG A 149 -8.56 -0.76 -18.32
N ALA A 150 -7.74 -0.34 -19.29
CA ALA A 150 -8.03 -0.50 -20.71
C ALA A 150 -8.06 -1.99 -21.13
N SER A 151 -7.17 -2.80 -20.56
CA SER A 151 -7.15 -4.26 -20.81
C SER A 151 -8.35 -4.98 -20.19
N ALA A 152 -8.81 -4.56 -19.01
CA ALA A 152 -9.95 -5.18 -18.31
C ALA A 152 -11.32 -4.84 -18.96
N GLY A 153 -11.46 -3.67 -19.60
CA GLY A 153 -12.72 -3.26 -20.22
C GLY A 153 -12.92 -3.71 -21.68
N GLY A 154 -11.96 -4.44 -22.25
CA GLY A 154 -11.95 -4.84 -23.67
C GLY A 154 -12.30 -6.31 -23.94
N GLY A 155 -12.80 -7.04 -22.95
CA GLY A 155 -13.18 -8.46 -23.02
C GLY A 155 -14.66 -8.70 -23.26
#